data_AF-A0A941JLB2-F1
#
_entry.id   AF-A0A941JLB2-F1
#
_cell.length_a   1.000
_cell.length_b   1.000
_cell.length_c   1.000
_cell.angle_alpha   90.00
_cell.angle_beta   90.00
_cell.angle_gamma   90.00
#
_symmetry.space_group_name_H-M   'P 1'
#
loop_
_entity.id
_entity.type
_entity.pdbx_description
1 polymer ?
#
loop_
_entity_poly.entity_id
_entity_poly.type
_entity_poly.pdbx_seq_one_letter_code
_entity_poly.pdbx_strand_id
1 'polypeptide(L)'
;MWTEIAAEISKTTETKFQVENHRSVSGGCINQGYQLTGNGKTYFVKINHPSQVEMFAAEALGLKQMLATQTILVPGPLCWGMTDKHSYLVLEWMEFGRGNTQSWEEMGRKLAAMHKAGGASQFGWERNNTIGSTPQLNPWTSNWADFFAEYRIGYQLQLAKGRGGSFPATERVVGTVRQILAQINPQPSLVHGDLWSGNAAVTVAGEPVILDPATYYGDREVDLAMTELFGGFPAAFYHGYNEVWSLAEGYQQRKTLYNLYHILNHFNLFGGGYGSQAARMIEQIMY
;
A
#
# COMPACT_ATOMS: atom_id res chain seq x y z
N MET A 1 -14.63 -14.97 19.42
CA MET A 1 -14.22 -14.19 18.23
C MET A 1 -15.39 -13.50 17.55
N TRP A 2 -16.24 -14.16 16.74
CA TRP A 2 -17.28 -13.45 15.96
C TRP A 2 -18.29 -12.67 16.80
N THR A 3 -18.69 -13.20 17.95
CA THR A 3 -19.54 -12.50 18.91
C THR A 3 -18.88 -11.24 19.47
N GLU A 4 -17.58 -11.27 19.74
CA GLU A 4 -16.82 -10.11 20.22
C GLU A 4 -16.69 -9.05 19.12
N ILE A 5 -16.35 -9.47 17.89
CA ILE A 5 -16.28 -8.57 16.74
C ILE A 5 -17.65 -7.93 16.46
N ALA A 6 -18.74 -8.70 16.54
CA ALA A 6 -20.08 -8.18 16.36
C ALA A 6 -20.50 -7.21 17.47
N ALA A 7 -20.06 -7.43 18.70
CA ALA A 7 -20.26 -6.47 19.79
C ALA A 7 -19.52 -5.15 19.52
N GLU A 8 -18.29 -5.20 19.01
CA GLU A 8 -17.54 -3.98 18.68
C GLU A 8 -18.12 -3.25 17.45
N ILE A 9 -18.58 -3.99 16.44
CA ILE A 9 -19.36 -3.43 15.32
C ILE A 9 -20.61 -2.73 15.86
N SER A 10 -21.34 -3.37 16.78
CA SER A 10 -22.56 -2.81 17.35
C SER A 10 -22.30 -1.51 18.10
N LYS A 11 -21.22 -1.49 18.89
CA LYS A 11 -20.78 -0.32 19.63
C LYS A 11 -20.36 0.81 18.70
N THR A 12 -19.57 0.50 17.66
CA THR A 12 -19.04 1.49 16.71
C THR A 12 -20.13 2.11 15.83
N THR A 13 -21.12 1.31 15.44
CA THR A 13 -22.23 1.76 14.58
C THR A 13 -23.44 2.28 15.36
N GLU A 14 -23.40 2.21 16.70
CA GLU A 14 -24.54 2.48 17.59
C GLU A 14 -25.82 1.70 17.21
N THR A 15 -25.65 0.58 16.50
CA THR A 15 -26.74 -0.25 15.97
C THR A 15 -26.45 -1.70 16.27
N LYS A 16 -27.43 -2.44 16.78
CA LYS A 16 -27.25 -3.87 17.09
C LYS A 16 -26.87 -4.66 15.82
N PHE A 17 -25.75 -5.36 15.88
CA PHE A 17 -25.28 -6.30 14.87
C PHE A 17 -25.05 -7.68 15.48
N GLN A 18 -25.65 -8.70 14.88
CA GLN A 18 -25.50 -10.10 15.23
C GLN A 18 -25.11 -10.87 13.97
N VAL A 19 -24.02 -11.65 14.06
CA VAL A 19 -23.58 -12.48 12.94
C VAL A 19 -24.61 -13.57 12.68
N GLU A 20 -25.19 -13.56 11.48
CA GLU A 20 -26.08 -14.60 10.98
C GLU A 20 -25.30 -15.63 10.15
N ASN A 21 -24.32 -15.17 9.37
CA ASN A 21 -23.46 -16.02 8.56
C ASN A 21 -22.06 -15.42 8.41
N HIS A 22 -21.07 -16.27 8.19
CA HIS A 22 -19.73 -15.87 7.80
C HIS A 22 -19.13 -16.85 6.79
N ARG A 23 -18.36 -16.35 5.82
CA ARG A 23 -17.61 -17.21 4.89
C ARG A 23 -16.20 -16.69 4.67
N SER A 24 -15.27 -17.62 4.48
CA SER A 24 -13.90 -17.27 4.07
C SER A 24 -13.94 -16.70 2.66
N VAL A 25 -13.20 -15.63 2.45
CA VAL A 25 -12.93 -15.00 1.15
C VAL A 25 -11.43 -14.73 1.06
N SER A 26 -10.94 -14.27 -0.10
CA SER A 26 -9.53 -13.86 -0.21
C SER A 26 -9.25 -12.70 0.77
N GLY A 27 -8.16 -12.80 1.53
CA GLY A 27 -7.72 -11.78 2.50
C GLY A 27 -6.36 -11.16 2.16
N GLY A 28 -5.88 -11.35 0.93
CA GLY A 28 -4.51 -11.05 0.53
C GLY A 28 -3.53 -12.18 0.89
N CYS A 29 -2.23 -11.87 0.87
CA CYS A 29 -1.17 -12.89 1.02
C CYS A 29 -0.88 -13.31 2.46
N ILE A 30 -1.22 -12.47 3.46
CA ILE A 30 -0.78 -12.65 4.86
C ILE A 30 -1.93 -12.75 5.88
N ASN A 31 -3.14 -12.33 5.52
CA ASN A 31 -4.30 -12.27 6.40
C ASN A 31 -5.38 -13.25 5.94
N GLN A 32 -6.21 -13.70 6.89
CA GLN A 32 -7.43 -14.43 6.57
C GLN A 32 -8.58 -13.42 6.38
N GLY A 33 -9.24 -13.48 5.24
CA GLY A 33 -10.37 -12.60 4.91
C GLY A 33 -11.70 -13.32 5.11
N TYR A 34 -12.68 -12.61 5.69
CA TYR A 34 -14.03 -13.11 5.90
C TYR A 34 -15.08 -12.10 5.49
N GLN A 35 -16.15 -12.59 4.87
CA GLN A 35 -17.40 -11.84 4.78
C GLN A 35 -18.25 -12.20 5.99
N LEU A 36 -18.72 -11.20 6.73
CA LEU A 36 -19.68 -11.35 7.82
C LEU A 36 -20.99 -10.68 7.43
N THR A 37 -22.10 -11.40 7.57
CA THR A 37 -23.45 -10.88 7.29
C THR A 37 -24.32 -10.99 8.54
N GLY A 38 -25.13 -9.96 8.79
CA GLY A 38 -26.05 -9.91 9.92
C GLY A 38 -26.94 -8.68 9.89
N ASN A 39 -28.20 -8.81 10.29
CA ASN A 39 -29.15 -7.70 10.36
C ASN A 39 -29.24 -6.89 9.03
N GLY A 40 -29.14 -7.56 7.88
CA GLY A 40 -29.16 -6.92 6.56
C GLY A 40 -27.91 -6.09 6.22
N LYS A 41 -26.83 -6.21 7.00
CA LYS A 41 -25.53 -5.57 6.75
C LYS A 41 -24.47 -6.62 6.46
N THR A 42 -23.46 -6.21 5.70
CA THR A 42 -22.31 -7.03 5.35
C THR A 42 -21.03 -6.25 5.63
N TYR A 43 -20.05 -6.92 6.23
CA TYR A 43 -18.72 -6.39 6.49
C TYR A 43 -17.65 -7.33 5.98
N PHE A 44 -16.50 -6.75 5.62
CA PHE A 44 -15.28 -7.50 5.38
C PHE A 44 -14.43 -7.49 6.65
N VAL A 45 -13.92 -8.65 7.06
CA VAL A 45 -13.09 -8.77 8.26
C VAL A 45 -11.78 -9.46 7.91
N LYS A 46 -10.67 -8.76 8.17
CA LYS A 46 -9.33 -9.34 8.15
C LYS A 46 -8.97 -9.85 9.54
N ILE A 47 -8.33 -11.00 9.59
CA ILE A 47 -7.87 -11.65 10.82
C ILE A 47 -6.40 -12.05 10.71
N ASN A 48 -5.67 -11.87 11.81
CA ASN A 48 -4.31 -12.38 11.98
C ASN A 48 -4.01 -12.70 13.47
N HIS A 49 -2.78 -13.10 13.78
CA HIS A 49 -2.29 -13.35 15.12
C HIS A 49 -2.39 -12.08 16.00
N PRO A 50 -2.70 -12.19 17.31
CA PRO A 50 -2.84 -11.07 18.26
C PRO A 50 -1.76 -9.98 18.16
N SER A 51 -0.51 -10.39 17.94
CA SER A 51 0.64 -9.48 17.83
C SER A 51 0.60 -8.54 16.61
N GLN A 52 -0.32 -8.75 15.67
CA GLN A 52 -0.47 -7.95 14.45
C GLN A 52 -1.53 -6.84 14.57
N VAL A 53 -2.02 -6.54 15.78
CA VAL A 53 -3.00 -5.46 15.98
C VAL A 53 -2.50 -4.10 15.48
N GLU A 54 -1.21 -3.81 15.62
CA GLU A 54 -0.62 -2.54 15.18
C GLU A 54 -0.59 -2.42 13.65
N MET A 55 -0.47 -3.54 12.93
CA MET A 55 -0.60 -3.57 11.46
C MET A 55 -2.01 -3.16 11.06
N PHE A 56 -3.04 -3.72 11.70
CA PHE A 56 -4.44 -3.35 11.42
C PHE A 56 -4.78 -1.92 11.83
N ALA A 57 -4.23 -1.44 12.94
CA ALA A 57 -4.38 -0.04 13.34
C ALA A 57 -3.76 0.91 12.33
N ALA A 58 -2.60 0.56 11.76
CA ALA A 58 -1.95 1.34 10.73
C ALA A 58 -2.72 1.30 9.40
N GLU A 59 -3.20 0.13 8.96
CA GLU A 59 -4.01 0.02 7.74
C GLU A 59 -5.30 0.84 7.86
N ALA A 60 -6.01 0.74 8.99
CA ALA A 60 -7.21 1.52 9.25
C ALA A 60 -6.95 3.03 9.19
N LEU A 61 -5.81 3.49 9.73
CA LEU A 61 -5.44 4.90 9.71
C LEU A 61 -5.11 5.39 8.29
N GLY A 62 -4.40 4.58 7.51
CA GLY A 62 -4.11 4.88 6.10
C GLY A 62 -5.39 5.02 5.28
N LEU A 63 -6.34 4.08 5.45
CA LEU A 63 -7.67 4.15 4.82
C LEU A 63 -8.45 5.40 5.26
N LYS A 64 -8.43 5.76 6.56
CA LYS A 64 -9.08 6.99 7.05
C LYS A 64 -8.50 8.25 6.40
N GLN A 65 -7.19 8.32 6.25
CA GLN A 65 -6.55 9.48 5.61
C GLN A 65 -6.85 9.56 4.11
N MET A 66 -6.90 8.43 3.41
CA MET A 66 -7.32 8.39 2.00
C MET A 66 -8.80 8.77 1.84
N LEU A 67 -9.69 8.34 2.74
CA LEU A 67 -11.09 8.79 2.73
C LEU A 67 -11.21 10.31 2.94
N ALA A 68 -10.39 10.86 3.83
CA ALA A 68 -10.40 12.28 4.15
C ALA A 68 -9.98 13.17 2.97
N THR A 69 -9.27 12.65 1.97
CA THR A 69 -8.96 13.42 0.75
C THR A 69 -10.18 13.61 -0.15
N GLN A 70 -11.22 12.79 -0.02
CA GLN A 70 -12.42 12.81 -0.85
C GLN A 70 -12.13 12.67 -2.36
N THR A 71 -11.13 11.87 -2.74
CA THR A 71 -10.67 11.74 -4.13
C THR A 71 -10.95 10.38 -4.76
N ILE A 72 -10.43 9.29 -4.17
CA ILE A 72 -10.59 7.93 -4.67
C ILE A 72 -11.29 7.08 -3.61
N LEU A 73 -12.11 6.13 -4.04
CA LEU A 73 -12.83 5.26 -3.12
C LEU A 73 -11.84 4.25 -2.50
N VAL A 74 -11.97 4.06 -1.20
CA VAL A 74 -11.30 3.00 -0.43
C VAL A 74 -12.30 2.41 0.57
N PRO A 75 -12.12 1.17 1.04
CA PRO A 75 -13.01 0.58 2.04
C PRO A 75 -13.08 1.40 3.32
N GLY A 76 -14.29 1.75 3.77
CA GLY A 76 -14.50 2.40 5.06
C GLY A 76 -14.01 1.57 6.25
N PRO A 77 -12.96 2.00 6.99
CA PRO A 77 -12.52 1.27 8.17
C PRO A 77 -13.47 1.55 9.34
N LEU A 78 -14.08 0.50 9.88
CA LEU A 78 -15.08 0.61 10.92
C LEU A 78 -14.43 0.51 12.31
N CYS A 79 -13.89 -0.65 12.64
CA CYS A 79 -13.21 -0.90 13.91
C CYS A 79 -12.12 -1.95 13.75
N TRP A 80 -11.17 -1.97 14.68
CA TRP A 80 -10.09 -2.95 14.74
C TRP A 80 -9.77 -3.22 16.20
N GLY A 81 -9.15 -4.36 16.48
CA GLY A 81 -8.79 -4.69 17.84
C GLY A 81 -8.26 -6.10 17.97
N MET A 82 -8.38 -6.63 19.18
CA MET A 82 -7.93 -7.96 19.53
C MET A 82 -9.02 -8.72 20.28
N THR A 83 -9.00 -10.02 20.06
CA THR A 83 -9.60 -11.06 20.89
C THR A 83 -8.46 -11.88 21.49
N ASP A 84 -8.75 -12.83 22.38
CA ASP A 84 -7.72 -13.66 23.03
C ASP A 84 -6.76 -14.35 22.04
N LYS A 85 -7.26 -14.73 20.86
CA LYS A 85 -6.52 -15.56 19.89
C LYS A 85 -6.24 -14.88 18.56
N HIS A 86 -6.80 -13.69 18.31
CA HIS A 86 -6.70 -13.03 17.01
C HIS A 86 -6.72 -11.50 17.14
N SER A 87 -5.99 -10.81 16.27
CA SER A 87 -6.27 -9.41 15.94
C SER A 87 -7.21 -9.34 14.74
N TYR A 88 -7.95 -8.25 14.60
CA TYR A 88 -8.88 -8.05 13.49
C TYR A 88 -8.97 -6.60 13.00
N LEU A 89 -9.38 -6.44 11.75
CA LEU A 89 -9.82 -5.18 11.13
C LEU A 89 -11.16 -5.42 10.42
N VAL A 90 -12.17 -4.63 10.77
CA VAL A 90 -13.48 -4.61 10.12
C VAL A 90 -13.55 -3.44 9.15
N LEU A 91 -13.84 -3.74 7.89
CA LEU A 91 -14.00 -2.80 6.80
C LEU A 91 -15.42 -2.89 6.23
N GLU A 92 -15.84 -1.82 5.57
CA GLU A 92 -16.97 -1.82 4.65
C GLU A 92 -16.85 -2.98 3.65
N TRP A 93 -17.96 -3.68 3.42
CA TRP A 93 -18.05 -4.66 2.34
C TRP A 93 -18.31 -3.97 1.00
N MET A 94 -17.50 -4.28 -0.01
CA MET A 94 -17.64 -3.74 -1.36
C MET A 94 -17.86 -4.87 -2.37
N GLU A 95 -18.82 -4.65 -3.28
CA GLU A 95 -19.07 -5.56 -4.40
C GLU A 95 -18.26 -5.09 -5.61
N PHE A 96 -17.34 -5.95 -6.08
CA PHE A 96 -16.48 -5.64 -7.21
C PHE A 96 -17.06 -6.16 -8.53
N GLY A 97 -16.97 -5.32 -9.56
CA GLY A 97 -17.38 -5.60 -10.92
C GLY A 97 -16.18 -5.76 -11.85
N ARG A 98 -16.43 -5.59 -13.15
CA ARG A 98 -15.38 -5.53 -14.17
C ARG A 98 -15.13 -4.08 -14.55
N GLY A 99 -13.86 -3.66 -14.49
CA GLY A 99 -13.45 -2.37 -15.01
C GLY A 99 -13.57 -2.29 -16.53
N ASN A 100 -13.91 -1.12 -17.03
CA ASN A 100 -13.83 -0.73 -18.44
C ASN A 100 -12.84 0.44 -18.61
N THR A 101 -12.58 0.85 -19.86
CA THR A 101 -11.66 1.94 -20.19
C THR A 101 -11.94 3.21 -19.38
N GLN A 102 -13.21 3.63 -19.27
CA GLN A 102 -13.60 4.84 -18.56
C GLN A 102 -13.32 4.75 -17.05
N SER A 103 -13.64 3.62 -16.41
CA SER A 103 -13.34 3.43 -14.99
C SER A 103 -11.84 3.44 -14.69
N TRP A 104 -11.01 2.87 -15.58
CA TRP A 104 -9.55 2.90 -15.40
C TRP A 104 -8.99 4.30 -15.60
N GLU A 105 -9.48 5.04 -16.59
CA GLU A 105 -9.11 6.43 -16.80
C GLU A 105 -9.48 7.30 -15.59
N GLU A 106 -10.69 7.11 -15.05
CA GLU A 106 -11.13 7.79 -13.84
C GLU A 106 -10.30 7.39 -12.62
N MET A 107 -9.87 6.14 -12.51
CA MET A 107 -8.95 5.69 -11.46
C MET A 107 -7.64 6.50 -11.50
N GLY A 108 -7.09 6.72 -12.70
CA GLY A 108 -5.91 7.55 -12.90
C GLY A 108 -6.11 8.98 -12.42
N ARG A 109 -7.23 9.61 -12.81
CA ARG A 109 -7.58 10.98 -12.39
C ARG A 109 -7.74 11.08 -10.86
N LYS A 110 -8.47 10.13 -10.25
CA LYS A 110 -8.75 10.10 -8.81
C LYS A 110 -7.49 9.84 -7.99
N LEU A 111 -6.59 8.96 -8.46
CA LEU A 111 -5.29 8.75 -7.80
C LEU A 111 -4.42 10.01 -7.86
N ALA A 112 -4.34 10.66 -9.03
CA ALA A 112 -3.61 11.92 -9.16
C ALA A 112 -4.18 13.02 -8.24
N ALA A 113 -5.50 13.09 -8.10
CA ALA A 113 -6.15 14.00 -7.16
C ALA A 113 -5.79 13.67 -5.70
N MET A 114 -5.77 12.38 -5.31
CA MET A 114 -5.32 11.95 -3.98
C MET A 114 -3.89 12.41 -3.69
N HIS A 115 -2.98 12.20 -4.65
CA HIS A 115 -1.59 12.62 -4.51
C HIS A 115 -1.45 14.14 -4.32
N LYS A 116 -2.30 14.95 -4.98
CA LYS A 116 -2.31 16.42 -4.85
C LYS A 116 -2.92 16.91 -3.54
N ALA A 117 -3.87 16.15 -2.97
CA ALA A 117 -4.54 16.52 -1.74
C ALA A 117 -3.64 16.38 -0.49
N GLY A 118 -2.48 15.72 -0.62
CA GLY A 118 -1.51 15.57 0.46
C GLY A 118 -1.05 16.93 1.03
N GLY A 119 -1.15 17.08 2.35
CA GLY A 119 -0.84 18.33 3.06
C GLY A 119 0.42 18.30 3.91
N ALA A 120 1.25 17.26 3.80
CA ALA A 120 2.46 17.15 4.61
C ALA A 120 3.59 18.03 4.04
N SER A 121 4.39 18.62 4.94
CA SER A 121 5.60 19.37 4.59
C SER A 121 6.87 18.50 4.57
N GLN A 122 6.75 17.23 4.97
CA GLN A 122 7.85 16.29 5.16
C GLN A 122 7.46 14.90 4.63
N PHE A 123 8.45 14.06 4.36
CA PHE A 123 8.28 12.65 4.00
C PHE A 123 8.27 11.77 5.25
N GLY A 124 7.57 10.65 5.17
CA GLY A 124 7.35 9.76 6.32
C GLY A 124 5.89 9.73 6.74
N TRP A 125 5.62 9.34 7.99
CA TRP A 125 4.26 9.18 8.47
C TRP A 125 4.20 9.22 10.00
N GLU A 126 3.00 9.42 10.55
CA GLU A 126 2.81 9.52 12.01
C GLU A 126 3.11 8.21 12.76
N ARG A 127 3.20 7.09 12.05
CA ARG A 127 3.54 5.78 12.60
C ARG A 127 4.24 4.88 11.60
N ASN A 128 4.99 3.92 12.11
CA ASN A 128 5.43 2.79 11.30
C ASN A 128 4.22 1.90 10.96
N ASN A 129 4.29 1.26 9.79
CA ASN A 129 3.31 0.30 9.31
C ASN A 129 4.02 -0.92 8.71
N THR A 130 3.37 -1.64 7.80
CA THR A 130 3.98 -2.80 7.14
C THR A 130 3.73 -2.76 5.63
N ILE A 131 4.63 -3.42 4.88
CA ILE A 131 4.50 -3.71 3.45
C ILE A 131 4.45 -5.23 3.29
N GLY A 132 3.25 -5.78 3.20
CA GLY A 132 3.05 -7.19 3.55
C GLY A 132 3.33 -7.40 5.05
N SER A 133 4.16 -8.39 5.41
CA SER A 133 4.54 -8.64 6.81
C SER A 133 5.86 -7.97 7.22
N THR A 134 6.52 -7.27 6.30
CA THR A 134 7.77 -6.56 6.58
C THR A 134 7.46 -5.20 7.23
N PRO A 135 8.10 -4.84 8.37
CA PRO A 135 7.95 -3.50 8.94
C PRO A 135 8.39 -2.42 7.94
N GLN A 136 7.62 -1.35 7.83
CA GLN A 136 7.96 -0.17 7.04
C GLN A 136 8.16 1.01 7.98
N LEU A 137 9.40 1.49 8.03
CA LEU A 137 9.80 2.60 8.91
C LEU A 137 9.41 3.93 8.27
N ASN A 138 8.77 4.81 9.03
CA ASN A 138 8.24 6.08 8.53
C ASN A 138 8.68 7.31 9.37
N PRO A 139 9.95 7.44 9.80
CA PRO A 139 10.37 8.65 10.48
C PRO A 139 10.19 9.86 9.56
N TRP A 140 9.84 11.01 10.16
CA TRP A 140 9.72 12.25 9.41
C TRP A 140 11.08 12.76 8.94
N THR A 141 11.20 13.06 7.65
CA THR A 141 12.39 13.68 7.05
C THR A 141 12.00 14.80 6.09
N SER A 142 12.85 15.82 5.95
CA SER A 142 12.64 16.88 4.96
C SER A 142 13.20 16.54 3.57
N ASN A 143 13.99 15.48 3.45
CA ASN A 143 14.69 15.11 2.22
C ASN A 143 14.22 13.73 1.72
N TRP A 144 13.70 13.70 0.49
CA TRP A 144 13.20 12.48 -0.14
C TRP A 144 14.31 11.46 -0.42
N ALA A 145 15.45 11.93 -0.91
CA ALA A 145 16.57 11.07 -1.25
C ALA A 145 17.09 10.32 -0.01
N ASP A 146 17.22 11.01 1.11
CA ASP A 146 17.59 10.39 2.39
C ASP A 146 16.50 9.43 2.88
N PHE A 147 15.23 9.83 2.79
CA PHE A 147 14.12 8.98 3.22
C PHE A 147 14.11 7.64 2.49
N PHE A 148 14.12 7.71 1.15
CA PHE A 148 13.98 6.53 0.32
C PHE A 148 15.25 5.67 0.35
N ALA A 149 16.44 6.29 0.33
CA ALA A 149 17.69 5.55 0.39
C ALA A 149 17.82 4.76 1.70
N GLU A 150 17.54 5.38 2.86
CA GLU A 150 17.74 4.74 4.16
C GLU A 150 16.56 3.84 4.55
N TYR A 151 15.33 4.38 4.56
CA TYR A 151 14.16 3.73 5.16
C TYR A 151 13.33 2.89 4.18
N ARG A 152 13.71 2.86 2.89
CA ARG A 152 13.15 1.93 1.91
C ARG A 152 14.20 0.95 1.42
N ILE A 153 15.24 1.43 0.74
CA ILE A 153 16.26 0.55 0.15
C ILE A 153 17.22 -0.03 1.20
N GLY A 154 17.83 0.83 2.02
CA GLY A 154 18.80 0.43 3.04
C GLY A 154 18.24 -0.58 4.04
N TYR A 155 17.05 -0.29 4.56
CA TYR A 155 16.34 -1.19 5.47
C TYR A 155 16.03 -2.56 4.84
N GLN A 156 15.54 -2.60 3.60
CA GLN A 156 15.27 -3.88 2.92
C GLN A 156 16.56 -4.68 2.64
N LEU A 157 17.67 -4.02 2.29
CA LEU A 157 18.98 -4.67 2.12
C LEU A 157 19.53 -5.23 3.44
N GLN A 158 19.32 -4.51 4.55
CA GLN A 158 19.71 -4.99 5.88
C GLN A 158 18.96 -6.28 6.24
N LEU A 159 17.65 -6.33 5.99
CA LEU A 159 16.84 -7.54 6.18
C LEU A 159 17.30 -8.68 5.26
N ALA A 160 17.60 -8.34 4.00
CA ALA A 160 18.03 -9.31 3.00
C ALA A 160 19.34 -10.02 3.38
N LYS A 161 20.27 -9.32 4.04
CA LYS A 161 21.51 -9.92 4.55
C LYS A 161 21.22 -11.08 5.52
N GLY A 162 20.22 -10.92 6.39
CA GLY A 162 19.78 -11.98 7.31
C GLY A 162 19.09 -13.17 6.62
N ARG A 163 18.68 -13.00 5.37
CA ARG A 163 18.00 -14.03 4.54
C ARG A 163 18.90 -14.63 3.46
N GLY A 164 20.21 -14.39 3.53
CA GLY A 164 21.18 -14.91 2.57
C GLY A 164 21.24 -14.17 1.23
N GLY A 165 20.70 -12.94 1.17
CA GLY A 165 20.83 -12.07 0.00
C GLY A 165 22.29 -11.67 -0.23
N SER A 166 22.78 -11.85 -1.45
CA SER A 166 24.11 -11.46 -1.89
C SER A 166 24.02 -10.25 -2.81
N PHE A 167 24.10 -9.06 -2.22
CA PHE A 167 24.04 -7.78 -2.92
C PHE A 167 25.34 -6.98 -2.68
N PRO A 168 25.63 -5.95 -3.50
CA PRO A 168 26.69 -4.99 -3.18
C PRO A 168 26.51 -4.39 -1.78
N ALA A 169 27.61 -3.86 -1.21
CA ALA A 169 27.59 -3.26 0.12
C ALA A 169 26.45 -2.24 0.27
N THR A 170 25.66 -2.36 1.35
CA THR A 170 24.47 -1.55 1.59
C THR A 170 24.77 -0.06 1.48
N GLU A 171 25.88 0.39 2.07
CA GLU A 171 26.32 1.78 2.06
C GLU A 171 26.56 2.29 0.65
N ARG A 172 27.08 1.44 -0.24
CA ARG A 172 27.32 1.78 -1.64
C ARG A 172 26.00 1.93 -2.40
N VAL A 173 25.06 0.99 -2.24
CA VAL A 173 23.75 1.05 -2.90
C VAL A 173 22.96 2.26 -2.41
N VAL A 174 22.89 2.46 -1.10
CA VAL A 174 22.23 3.62 -0.46
C VAL A 174 22.84 4.94 -0.95
N GLY A 175 24.18 5.03 -1.04
CA GLY A 175 24.86 6.21 -1.58
C GLY A 175 24.46 6.52 -3.03
N THR A 176 24.41 5.51 -3.89
CA THR A 176 23.96 5.66 -5.29
C THR A 176 22.49 6.09 -5.37
N VAL A 177 21.61 5.45 -4.61
CA VAL A 177 20.17 5.78 -4.55
C VAL A 177 19.98 7.24 -4.15
N ARG A 178 20.68 7.68 -3.09
CA ARG A 178 20.65 9.06 -2.62
C ARG A 178 21.11 10.03 -3.71
N GLN A 179 22.20 9.73 -4.41
CA GLN A 179 22.72 10.59 -5.48
C GLN A 179 21.73 10.76 -6.64
N ILE A 180 21.06 9.68 -7.05
CA ILE A 180 20.05 9.71 -8.12
C ILE A 180 18.86 10.56 -7.69
N LEU A 181 18.34 10.35 -6.48
CA LEU A 181 17.16 11.06 -5.99
C LEU A 181 17.44 12.50 -5.54
N ALA A 182 18.70 12.86 -5.26
CA ALA A 182 19.07 14.24 -4.94
C ALA A 182 18.87 15.21 -6.12
N GLN A 183 18.69 14.69 -7.33
CA GLN A 183 18.38 15.50 -8.53
C GLN A 183 16.91 15.92 -8.59
N ILE A 184 16.06 15.42 -7.70
CA ILE A 184 14.64 15.76 -7.64
C ILE A 184 14.26 16.29 -6.26
N ASN A 185 13.22 17.11 -6.22
CA ASN A 185 12.62 17.59 -4.98
C ASN A 185 11.09 17.44 -5.07
N PRO A 186 10.57 16.21 -4.94
CA PRO A 186 9.15 15.97 -5.09
C PRO A 186 8.38 16.64 -3.95
N GLN A 187 7.13 17.01 -4.19
CA GLN A 187 6.24 17.37 -3.10
C GLN A 187 5.80 16.10 -2.36
N PRO A 188 5.70 16.10 -1.01
CA PRO A 188 5.20 14.94 -0.27
C PRO A 188 3.73 14.67 -0.59
N SER A 189 3.46 13.58 -1.30
CA SER A 189 2.11 13.10 -1.62
C SER A 189 1.71 11.98 -0.67
N LEU A 190 0.43 11.95 -0.26
CA LEU A 190 -0.13 10.78 0.41
C LEU A 190 -0.16 9.63 -0.60
N VAL A 191 0.73 8.65 -0.45
CA VAL A 191 0.81 7.50 -1.36
C VAL A 191 0.09 6.29 -0.79
N HIS A 192 -0.43 5.44 -1.68
CA HIS A 192 -0.94 4.13 -1.35
C HIS A 192 0.17 3.22 -0.77
N GLY A 193 1.35 3.23 -1.39
CA GLY A 193 2.55 2.54 -0.92
C GLY A 193 2.64 1.05 -1.30
N ASP A 194 1.56 0.45 -1.79
CA ASP A 194 1.52 -0.93 -2.32
C ASP A 194 0.53 -1.07 -3.49
N LEU A 195 0.53 -0.15 -4.45
CA LEU A 195 -0.49 -0.10 -5.50
C LEU A 195 -0.14 -0.98 -6.71
N TRP A 196 -0.60 -2.23 -6.68
CA TRP A 196 -0.51 -3.18 -7.80
C TRP A 196 -1.89 -3.74 -8.15
N SER A 197 -1.97 -4.62 -9.16
CA SER A 197 -3.25 -5.07 -9.72
C SER A 197 -4.13 -5.85 -8.73
N GLY A 198 -3.55 -6.46 -7.71
CA GLY A 198 -4.29 -7.09 -6.60
C GLY A 198 -4.95 -6.09 -5.65
N ASN A 199 -4.49 -4.84 -5.63
CA ASN A 199 -4.92 -3.78 -4.72
C ASN A 199 -5.73 -2.68 -5.45
N ALA A 200 -6.15 -2.93 -6.69
CA ALA A 200 -6.99 -2.04 -7.46
C ALA A 200 -8.21 -2.79 -7.99
N ALA A 201 -9.39 -2.20 -7.82
CA ALA A 201 -10.66 -2.77 -8.21
C ALA A 201 -11.60 -1.71 -8.79
N VAL A 202 -12.69 -2.16 -9.38
CA VAL A 202 -13.80 -1.31 -9.79
C VAL A 202 -15.07 -1.90 -9.19
N THR A 203 -15.90 -1.10 -8.55
CA THR A 203 -17.17 -1.58 -7.98
C THR A 203 -18.14 -2.02 -9.08
N VAL A 204 -19.20 -2.74 -8.70
CA VAL A 204 -20.32 -3.04 -9.63
C VAL A 204 -20.97 -1.77 -10.21
N ALA A 205 -20.85 -0.63 -9.53
CA ALA A 205 -21.34 0.67 -10.00
C ALA A 205 -20.35 1.38 -10.96
N GLY A 206 -19.18 0.80 -11.22
CA GLY A 206 -18.16 1.39 -12.09
C GLY A 206 -17.18 2.33 -11.39
N GLU A 207 -17.24 2.44 -10.05
CA GLU A 207 -16.37 3.35 -9.28
C GLU A 207 -15.00 2.71 -9.02
N PRO A 208 -13.89 3.43 -9.27
CA PRO A 208 -12.54 2.95 -8.95
C PRO A 208 -12.28 2.87 -7.44
N VAL A 209 -11.69 1.75 -7.01
CA VAL A 209 -11.34 1.48 -5.61
C VAL A 209 -9.88 1.05 -5.51
N ILE A 210 -9.17 1.53 -4.48
CA ILE A 210 -7.87 0.99 -4.09
C ILE A 210 -7.94 0.38 -2.68
N LEU A 211 -7.17 -0.69 -2.45
CA LEU A 211 -7.29 -1.60 -1.32
C LEU A 211 -5.93 -1.85 -0.68
N ASP A 212 -5.93 -2.18 0.62
CA ASP A 212 -4.75 -2.71 1.33
C ASP A 212 -3.51 -1.79 1.29
N PRO A 213 -3.61 -0.55 1.81
CA PRO A 213 -2.54 0.41 1.69
C PRO A 213 -1.36 0.18 2.67
N ALA A 214 -0.17 0.56 2.23
CA ALA A 214 1.04 0.69 3.04
C ALA A 214 1.45 2.19 3.12
N THR A 215 0.54 3.02 3.59
CA THR A 215 0.54 4.49 3.47
C THR A 215 1.75 5.20 4.08
N TYR A 216 2.20 6.26 3.42
CA TYR A 216 3.10 7.29 3.95
C TYR A 216 3.03 8.54 3.06
N TYR A 217 3.70 9.62 3.46
CA TYR A 217 3.97 10.76 2.58
C TYR A 217 5.30 10.55 1.84
N GLY A 218 5.23 10.45 0.52
CA GLY A 218 6.37 10.12 -0.35
C GLY A 218 6.31 10.81 -1.70
N ASP A 219 7.24 10.48 -2.59
CA ASP A 219 7.09 10.83 -4.01
C ASP A 219 5.92 10.02 -4.62
N ARG A 220 4.97 10.71 -5.24
CA ARG A 220 3.83 10.12 -5.97
C ARG A 220 4.23 9.06 -6.99
N GLU A 221 5.44 9.15 -7.53
CA GLU A 221 5.94 8.23 -8.55
C GLU A 221 6.13 6.80 -8.03
N VAL A 222 6.21 6.58 -6.71
CA VAL A 222 6.33 5.24 -6.12
C VAL A 222 5.10 4.37 -6.40
N ASP A 223 3.91 4.95 -6.35
CA ASP A 223 2.67 4.21 -6.63
C ASP A 223 2.58 3.86 -8.12
N LEU A 224 2.87 4.82 -9.00
CA LEU A 224 2.85 4.57 -10.44
C LEU A 224 3.89 3.51 -10.84
N ALA A 225 5.09 3.55 -10.25
CA ALA A 225 6.10 2.54 -10.50
C ALA A 225 5.58 1.14 -10.14
N MET A 226 4.92 1.01 -8.98
CA MET A 226 4.34 -0.25 -8.52
C MET A 226 3.21 -0.74 -9.44
N THR A 227 2.38 0.16 -10.00
CA THR A 227 1.34 -0.24 -10.97
C THR A 227 1.91 -0.88 -12.23
N GLU A 228 3.16 -0.58 -12.58
CA GLU A 228 3.86 -1.13 -13.75
C GLU A 228 4.61 -2.44 -13.48
N LEU A 229 4.81 -2.83 -12.21
CA LEU A 229 5.71 -3.93 -11.84
C LEU A 229 5.15 -5.33 -12.14
N PHE A 230 3.86 -5.56 -11.87
CA PHE A 230 3.23 -6.88 -11.96
C PHE A 230 2.12 -6.93 -13.02
N GLY A 231 2.54 -6.82 -14.29
CA GLY A 231 1.65 -6.92 -15.45
C GLY A 231 1.07 -5.60 -15.94
N GLY A 232 1.23 -4.51 -15.19
CA GLY A 232 0.80 -3.17 -15.60
C GLY A 232 -0.70 -2.92 -15.44
N PHE A 233 -1.07 -1.67 -15.18
CA PHE A 233 -2.45 -1.23 -15.37
C PHE A 233 -2.74 -0.96 -16.86
N PRO A 234 -4.03 -0.90 -17.27
CA PRO A 234 -4.39 -0.54 -18.64
C PRO A 234 -3.91 0.87 -19.02
N ALA A 235 -3.63 1.11 -20.31
CA ALA A 235 -3.16 2.41 -20.81
C ALA A 235 -4.06 3.60 -20.41
N ALA A 236 -5.37 3.36 -20.32
CA ALA A 236 -6.36 4.35 -19.91
C ALA A 236 -6.08 4.93 -18.52
N PHE A 237 -5.59 4.12 -17.57
CA PHE A 237 -5.21 4.59 -16.24
C PHE A 237 -4.10 5.65 -16.31
N TYR A 238 -3.03 5.35 -17.05
CA TYR A 238 -1.93 6.29 -17.19
C TYR A 238 -2.34 7.54 -17.96
N HIS A 239 -3.26 7.44 -18.92
CA HIS A 239 -3.83 8.59 -19.60
C HIS A 239 -4.51 9.52 -18.59
N GLY A 240 -5.49 9.01 -17.83
CA GLY A 240 -6.23 9.80 -16.85
C GLY A 240 -5.35 10.38 -15.74
N TYR A 241 -4.32 9.65 -15.30
CA TYR A 241 -3.35 10.19 -14.33
C TYR A 241 -2.57 11.38 -14.92
N ASN A 242 -2.03 11.22 -16.13
CA ASN A 242 -1.20 12.25 -16.76
C ASN A 242 -1.98 13.49 -17.19
N GLU A 243 -3.28 13.39 -17.45
CA GLU A 243 -4.18 14.53 -17.66
C GLU A 243 -4.24 15.45 -16.44
N VAL A 244 -4.27 14.87 -15.23
CA VAL A 244 -4.36 15.63 -13.98
C VAL A 244 -2.98 16.05 -13.50
N TRP A 245 -2.00 15.14 -13.55
CA TRP A 245 -0.65 15.39 -13.05
C TRP A 245 0.43 14.62 -13.81
N SER A 246 0.87 15.19 -14.92
CA SER A 246 1.87 14.57 -15.80
C SER A 246 3.17 14.23 -15.06
N LEU A 247 3.75 13.08 -15.40
CA LEU A 247 5.04 12.63 -14.87
C LEU A 247 6.19 13.53 -15.32
N ALA A 248 7.16 13.73 -14.43
CA ALA A 248 8.35 14.51 -14.75
C ALA A 248 9.32 13.71 -15.63
N GLU A 249 10.17 14.43 -16.36
CA GLU A 249 11.29 13.81 -17.08
C GLU A 249 12.16 12.96 -16.14
N GLY A 250 12.73 11.88 -16.68
CA GLY A 250 13.54 10.94 -15.90
C GLY A 250 12.75 9.88 -15.11
N TYR A 251 11.41 9.86 -15.20
CA TYR A 251 10.58 8.86 -14.53
C TYR A 251 11.02 7.42 -14.83
N GLN A 252 11.41 7.09 -16.06
CA GLN A 252 11.81 5.72 -16.41
C GLN A 252 13.00 5.21 -15.57
N GLN A 253 13.96 6.09 -15.24
CA GLN A 253 15.09 5.74 -14.37
C GLN A 253 14.61 5.58 -12.91
N ARG A 254 13.80 6.52 -12.43
CA ARG A 254 13.26 6.49 -11.07
C ARG A 254 12.31 5.32 -10.82
N LYS A 255 11.55 4.90 -11.83
CA LYS A 255 10.69 3.71 -11.79
C LYS A 255 11.47 2.45 -11.44
N THR A 256 12.61 2.20 -12.09
CA THR A 256 13.46 1.04 -11.76
C THR A 256 13.89 1.09 -10.31
N LEU A 257 14.27 2.27 -9.82
CA LEU A 257 14.67 2.48 -8.44
C LEU A 257 13.51 2.29 -7.44
N TYR A 258 12.33 2.83 -7.73
CA TYR A 258 11.14 2.67 -6.89
C TYR A 258 10.68 1.21 -6.85
N ASN A 259 10.72 0.51 -7.98
CA ASN A 259 10.40 -0.92 -8.02
C ASN A 259 11.45 -1.80 -7.34
N LEU A 260 12.71 -1.37 -7.23
CA LEU A 260 13.72 -2.11 -6.47
C LEU A 260 13.30 -2.32 -5.02
N TYR A 261 12.63 -1.33 -4.41
CA TYR A 261 12.08 -1.46 -3.04
C TYR A 261 11.13 -2.65 -2.92
N HIS A 262 10.15 -2.76 -3.83
CA HIS A 262 9.18 -3.85 -3.81
C HIS A 262 9.82 -5.21 -4.13
N ILE A 263 10.79 -5.25 -5.06
CA ILE A 263 11.50 -6.51 -5.39
C ILE A 263 12.38 -6.98 -4.23
N LEU A 264 13.06 -6.07 -3.52
CA LEU A 264 13.77 -6.42 -2.28
C LEU A 264 12.80 -6.91 -1.20
N ASN A 265 11.63 -6.28 -1.07
CA ASN A 265 10.61 -6.76 -0.15
C ASN A 265 10.10 -8.16 -0.51
N HIS A 266 9.86 -8.43 -1.79
CA HIS A 266 9.45 -9.75 -2.27
C HIS A 266 10.55 -10.80 -2.05
N PHE A 267 11.81 -10.44 -2.26
CA PHE A 267 12.93 -11.32 -1.88
C PHE A 267 12.92 -11.59 -0.37
N ASN A 268 12.68 -10.58 0.45
CA ASN A 268 12.61 -10.78 1.88
C ASN A 268 11.43 -11.68 2.27
N LEU A 269 10.27 -11.56 1.65
CA LEU A 269 9.11 -12.39 1.99
C LEU A 269 9.17 -13.81 1.42
N PHE A 270 9.65 -13.97 0.19
CA PHE A 270 9.49 -15.19 -0.61
C PHE A 270 10.81 -15.79 -1.12
N GLY A 271 11.92 -15.06 -1.05
CA GLY A 271 13.23 -15.49 -1.51
C GLY A 271 13.29 -15.75 -3.02
N GLY A 272 14.11 -16.73 -3.42
CA GLY A 272 14.13 -17.26 -4.78
C GLY A 272 14.49 -16.24 -5.86
N GLY A 273 13.77 -16.29 -6.98
CA GLY A 273 14.06 -15.50 -8.19
C GLY A 273 14.07 -13.98 -8.00
N TYR A 274 13.40 -13.47 -6.95
CA TYR A 274 13.42 -12.05 -6.61
C TYR A 274 14.82 -11.56 -6.21
N GLY A 275 15.67 -12.43 -5.65
CA GLY A 275 17.06 -12.07 -5.33
C GLY A 275 17.87 -11.77 -6.58
N SER A 276 17.80 -12.64 -7.59
CA SER A 276 18.47 -12.42 -8.87
C SER A 276 17.90 -11.20 -9.62
N GLN A 277 16.60 -10.94 -9.49
CA GLN A 277 15.98 -9.73 -10.05
C GLN A 277 16.48 -8.46 -9.36
N ALA A 278 16.51 -8.43 -8.03
CA ALA A 278 17.05 -7.30 -7.26
C ALA A 278 18.51 -7.03 -7.63
N ALA A 279 19.34 -8.06 -7.77
CA ALA A 279 20.76 -7.90 -8.14
C ALA A 279 20.92 -7.21 -9.50
N ARG A 280 20.17 -7.66 -10.53
CA ARG A 280 20.20 -7.01 -11.86
C ARG A 280 19.71 -5.57 -11.83
N MET A 281 18.68 -5.28 -11.03
CA MET A 281 18.18 -3.91 -10.87
C MET A 281 19.20 -3.02 -10.15
N ILE A 282 19.90 -3.54 -9.14
CA ILE A 282 21.00 -2.84 -8.46
C ILE A 282 22.15 -2.56 -9.44
N GLU A 283 22.53 -3.53 -10.27
CA GLU A 283 23.53 -3.30 -11.31
C GLU A 283 23.08 -2.17 -12.26
N GLN A 284 21.84 -2.22 -12.76
CA GLN A 284 21.32 -1.21 -13.67
C GLN A 284 21.33 0.22 -13.09
N ILE A 285 21.07 0.40 -11.79
CA ILE A 285 21.11 1.74 -11.17
C ILE A 285 22.53 2.22 -10.85
N MET A 286 23.52 1.32 -10.86
CA MET A 286 24.91 1.64 -10.51
C MET A 286 25.81 1.91 -11.72
N TYR A 287 25.32 1.66 -12.94
CA TYR A 287 25.95 2.04 -14.21
C TYR A 287 25.35 3.33 -14.76
#